data_AF-A0A7G3ZF99-F1
#
_entry.id   AF-A0A7G3ZF99-F1
#
_cell.length_a   1.000
_cell.length_b   1.000
_cell.length_c   1.000
_cell.angle_alpha   90.00
_cell.angle_beta   90.00
_cell.angle_gamma   90.00
#
_symmetry.space_group_name_H-M   'P 1'
#
loop_
_entity.id
_entity.type
_entity.pdbx_description
1 polymer ?
#
loop_
_entity_poly.entity_id
_entity_poly.type
_entity_poly.pdbx_seq_one_letter_code
_entity_poly.pdbx_strand_id
1 'polypeptide(L)'
;MLSFCPLCNNMLLIASADSGVYSLSCRSCPYEFPIEGIEIYDRKKLPRKEVDDVLGGGWDNVDQTKVQCPNYDNCHGESAYFFQLQIRSADEPMTTFYKCVNCGNRWKEN
;
A
#
# COMPACT_ATOMS: atom_id res chain seq x y z
N MET A 1 3.44 13.49 -15.97
CA MET A 1 2.21 13.57 -16.79
C MET A 1 2.27 12.48 -17.85
N LEU A 2 1.18 11.73 -18.06
CA LEU A 2 1.06 10.75 -19.14
C LEU A 2 0.52 11.45 -20.40
N SER A 3 1.22 11.32 -21.53
CA SER A 3 0.81 11.89 -22.81
C SER A 3 0.06 10.86 -23.65
N PHE A 4 -1.10 11.23 -24.16
CA PHE A 4 -1.94 10.37 -24.99
C PHE A 4 -1.98 10.87 -26.44
N CYS A 5 -2.07 9.96 -27.40
CA CYS A 5 -2.24 10.30 -28.80
C CYS A 5 -3.68 10.83 -29.05
N PRO A 6 -3.87 11.97 -29.73
CA PRO A 6 -5.20 12.53 -29.99
C PRO A 6 -6.06 11.71 -30.96
N LEU A 7 -5.47 10.76 -31.70
CA LEU A 7 -6.17 9.97 -32.72
C LEU A 7 -6.69 8.62 -32.19
N CYS A 8 -5.89 7.94 -31.37
CA CYS A 8 -6.19 6.58 -30.89
C CYS A 8 -6.25 6.46 -29.36
N ASN A 9 -6.08 7.58 -28.63
CA ASN A 9 -6.02 7.64 -27.17
C ASN A 9 -5.03 6.66 -26.51
N ASN A 10 -4.07 6.16 -27.30
CA ASN A 10 -3.04 5.25 -26.81
C ASN A 10 -1.90 6.06 -26.15
N MET A 11 -1.22 5.45 -25.20
CA MET A 11 -0.08 6.05 -24.52
C MET A 11 1.07 6.26 -25.52
N LEU A 12 1.61 7.48 -25.53
CA LEU A 12 2.80 7.79 -26.32
C LEU A 12 4.04 7.27 -25.61
N LEU A 13 4.95 6.66 -26.37
CA LEU A 13 6.22 6.16 -25.88
C LEU A 13 7.35 7.07 -26.36
N ILE A 14 8.40 7.17 -25.56
CA ILE A 14 9.61 7.89 -25.95
C ILE A 14 10.41 7.00 -26.91
N ALA A 15 10.66 7.50 -28.11
CA ALA A 15 11.56 6.92 -29.10
C ALA A 15 12.69 7.91 -29.41
N SER A 16 13.88 7.40 -29.70
CA SER A 16 14.98 8.21 -30.21
C SER A 16 14.86 8.29 -31.73
N ALA A 17 14.77 9.51 -32.29
CA ALA A 17 14.89 9.70 -33.72
C ALA A 17 16.38 9.77 -34.12
N ASP A 18 16.70 9.36 -35.35
CA ASP A 18 18.08 9.36 -35.89
C ASP A 18 18.72 10.77 -35.93
N SER A 19 17.90 11.81 -35.84
CA SER A 19 18.31 13.22 -35.75
C SER A 19 18.85 13.63 -34.37
N GLY A 20 18.93 12.72 -33.40
CA GLY A 20 19.41 13.01 -32.04
C GLY A 20 18.39 13.71 -31.14
N VAL A 21 17.15 13.87 -31.62
CA VAL A 21 16.02 14.43 -30.86
C VAL A 21 15.13 13.28 -30.39
N TYR A 22 14.65 13.36 -29.15
CA TYR A 22 13.65 12.42 -28.64
C TYR A 22 12.27 12.75 -29.22
N SER A 23 11.54 11.75 -29.69
CA SER A 23 10.17 11.88 -30.17
C SER A 23 9.21 11.02 -29.34
N LEU A 24 7.97 11.48 -29.20
CA LEU A 24 6.86 10.71 -28.65
C LEU A 24 6.16 10.00 -29.81
N SER A 25 6.33 8.68 -29.91
CA SER A 25 5.73 7.86 -30.95
C SER A 25 4.59 7.01 -30.39
N CYS A 26 3.53 6.85 -31.20
CA CYS A 26 2.46 5.92 -30.90
C CYS A 26 2.72 4.54 -31.52
N ARG A 27 2.38 3.45 -30.82
CA ARG A 27 2.50 2.09 -31.39
C ARG A 27 1.38 1.71 -32.36
N SER A 28 0.22 2.36 -32.26
CA SER A 28 -0.97 1.99 -33.02
C SER A 28 -1.27 2.93 -34.19
N CYS A 29 -0.62 4.08 -34.28
CA CYS A 29 -0.81 5.03 -35.37
C CYS A 29 0.52 5.73 -35.71
N PRO A 30 0.69 6.29 -36.92
CA PRO A 30 1.92 6.96 -37.35
C PRO A 30 2.10 8.37 -36.74
N TYR A 31 1.50 8.61 -35.57
CA TYR A 31 1.63 9.89 -34.89
C TYR A 31 2.99 9.97 -34.19
N GLU A 32 3.76 10.98 -34.56
CA GLU A 32 5.04 11.33 -33.97
C GLU A 32 5.02 12.79 -33.52
N PHE A 33 5.48 13.04 -32.29
CA PHE A 33 5.59 14.39 -31.74
C PHE A 33 7.03 14.62 -31.26
N PRO A 34 7.81 15.53 -31.87
CA PRO A 34 9.19 15.79 -31.47
C PRO A 34 9.23 16.55 -30.14
N ILE A 35 10.11 16.14 -29.23
CA ILE A 35 10.35 16.83 -27.95
C ILE A 35 11.50 17.83 -28.18
N GLU A 36 11.17 19.01 -28.70
CA GLU A 36 12.15 20.10 -28.88
C GLU A 36 12.16 21.00 -27.64
N GLY A 37 13.28 21.03 -26.91
CA GLY A 37 13.53 22.00 -25.84
C GLY A 37 12.71 21.84 -24.55
N ILE A 38 11.99 20.71 -24.37
CA ILE A 38 11.16 20.45 -23.19
C ILE A 38 11.77 19.32 -22.37
N GLU A 39 12.22 19.64 -21.16
CA GLU A 39 12.61 18.63 -20.16
C GLU A 39 11.36 18.02 -19.53
N ILE A 40 11.06 16.76 -19.84
CA ILE A 40 9.92 16.03 -19.28
C ILE A 40 10.41 15.17 -18.12
N TYR A 41 10.20 15.60 -16.88
CA TYR A 41 10.40 14.78 -15.69
C TYR A 41 9.12 14.75 -14.84
N ASP A 42 8.72 13.55 -14.39
CA ASP A 42 7.66 13.39 -13.40
C ASP A 42 8.26 12.80 -12.13
N ARG A 43 8.59 13.67 -11.17
CA ARG A 43 9.12 13.26 -9.87
C ARG A 43 7.97 13.15 -8.88
N LYS A 44 7.36 11.98 -8.80
CA LYS A 44 6.39 11.69 -7.74
C LYS A 44 7.13 11.29 -6.47
N LYS A 45 7.16 12.16 -5.47
CA LYS A 45 7.57 11.77 -4.11
C LYS A 45 6.51 10.80 -3.60
N LEU A 46 6.88 9.52 -3.39
CA LEU A 46 6.00 8.58 -2.73
C LEU A 46 6.11 8.80 -1.21
N PRO A 47 5.10 9.38 -0.55
CA PRO A 47 5.04 9.32 0.90
C PRO A 47 4.88 7.85 1.30
N ARG A 48 5.52 7.47 2.40
CA ARG A 48 5.36 6.14 2.97
C ARG A 48 3.92 6.02 3.46
N LYS A 49 3.21 4.97 3.05
CA LYS A 49 1.85 4.72 3.54
C LYS A 49 1.91 4.57 5.06
N GLU A 50 1.12 5.36 5.78
CA GLU A 50 0.92 5.15 7.21
C GLU A 50 0.28 3.77 7.39
N VAL A 51 0.79 3.00 8.35
CA VAL A 51 0.23 1.68 8.63
C VAL A 51 -1.15 1.93 9.23
N ASP A 52 -2.19 1.77 8.41
CA ASP A 52 -3.56 1.83 8.88
C ASP A 52 -3.73 0.78 9.98
N ASP A 53 -4.39 1.17 11.07
CA ASP A 53 -4.82 0.23 12.09
C ASP A 53 -5.65 -0.86 11.39
N VAL A 54 -5.26 -2.12 11.59
CA VAL A 54 -5.77 -3.32 10.87
C VAL A 54 -7.31 -3.42 10.84
N LEU A 55 -8.01 -2.70 11.74
CA LEU A 55 -9.45 -2.72 11.86
C LEU A 55 -10.20 -1.44 11.45
N GLY A 56 -9.55 -0.35 11.02
CA GLY A 56 -10.22 0.84 10.45
C GLY A 56 -11.34 1.50 11.29
N GLY A 57 -11.58 0.99 12.50
CA GLY A 57 -12.71 1.26 13.39
C GLY A 57 -12.34 0.77 14.78
N GLY A 58 -12.83 1.48 15.79
CA GLY A 58 -12.45 1.30 17.19
C GLY A 58 -12.59 -0.13 17.68
N TRP A 59 -11.79 -0.48 18.68
CA TRP A 59 -11.82 -1.80 19.34
C TRP A 59 -13.06 -2.01 20.23
N ASP A 60 -14.08 -1.16 20.08
CA ASP A 60 -15.21 -1.04 20.98
C ASP A 60 -16.22 -2.19 20.82
N ASN A 61 -16.23 -2.85 19.65
CA ASN A 61 -17.11 -3.99 19.34
C ASN A 61 -16.35 -5.31 19.17
N VAL A 62 -15.07 -5.36 19.57
CA VAL A 62 -14.24 -6.56 19.41
C VAL A 62 -14.45 -7.48 20.62
N ASP A 63 -14.49 -8.79 20.38
CA ASP A 63 -14.65 -9.78 21.44
C ASP A 63 -13.46 -9.74 22.42
N GLN A 64 -13.75 -10.01 23.70
CA GLN A 64 -12.76 -10.06 24.77
C GLN A 64 -12.47 -11.49 25.18
N THR A 65 -11.19 -11.80 25.38
CA THR A 65 -10.69 -13.06 25.92
C THR A 65 -9.89 -12.83 27.19
N LYS A 66 -9.86 -13.85 28.06
CA LYS A 66 -8.99 -13.87 29.24
C LYS A 66 -7.60 -14.35 28.83
N VAL A 67 -6.68 -13.43 28.57
CA VAL A 67 -5.27 -13.68 28.21
C VAL A 67 -4.39 -12.71 28.98
N GLN A 68 -3.33 -13.24 29.59
CA GLN A 68 -2.32 -12.44 30.28
C GLN A 68 -1.56 -11.54 29.29
N CYS A 69 -1.52 -10.24 29.55
CA CYS A 69 -0.78 -9.31 28.72
C CYS A 69 0.74 -9.59 28.83
N PRO A 70 1.50 -9.64 27.71
CA PRO A 70 2.93 -9.99 27.73
C PRO A 70 3.81 -8.91 28.37
N ASN A 71 3.27 -7.69 28.53
CA ASN A 71 3.95 -6.61 29.23
C ASN A 71 3.63 -6.66 30.73
N TYR A 72 4.23 -7.63 31.42
CA TYR A 72 4.03 -7.83 32.85
C TYR A 72 4.51 -6.62 33.67
N ASP A 73 5.58 -5.94 33.25
CA ASP A 73 6.19 -4.86 34.02
C ASP A 73 5.30 -3.61 34.14
N ASN A 74 4.54 -3.28 33.09
CA ASN A 74 3.65 -2.12 33.11
C ASN A 74 2.17 -2.51 33.29
N CYS A 75 1.80 -3.77 33.10
CA CYS A 75 0.40 -4.16 33.04
C CYS A 75 0.16 -5.64 33.35
N HIS A 76 -0.39 -5.93 34.53
CA HIS A 76 -0.88 -7.26 34.93
C HIS A 76 -2.34 -7.52 34.50
N GLY A 77 -2.73 -7.02 33.32
CA GLY A 77 -4.08 -7.22 32.80
C GLY A 77 -4.30 -8.66 32.36
N GLU A 78 -5.43 -9.25 32.74
CA GLU A 78 -5.85 -10.60 32.32
C GLU A 78 -6.86 -10.58 31.17
N SER A 79 -7.28 -9.40 30.70
CA SER A 79 -8.24 -9.26 29.60
C SER A 79 -7.63 -8.57 28.39
N ALA A 80 -7.89 -9.14 27.22
CA ALA A 80 -7.46 -8.63 25.94
C ALA A 80 -8.59 -8.75 24.90
N TYR A 81 -8.76 -7.71 24.09
CA TYR A 81 -9.54 -7.81 22.86
C TYR A 81 -8.79 -8.69 21.87
N PHE A 82 -9.49 -9.57 21.16
CA PHE A 82 -8.87 -10.44 20.16
C PHE A 82 -9.65 -10.44 18.85
N PHE A 83 -8.93 -10.59 17.74
CA PHE A 83 -9.52 -10.93 16.45
C PHE A 83 -8.58 -11.86 15.71
N GLN A 84 -9.15 -12.67 14.82
CA GLN A 84 -8.39 -13.64 14.03
C GLN A 84 -8.47 -13.24 12.55
N LEU A 85 -7.34 -13.27 11.86
CA LEU A 85 -7.28 -12.92 10.45
C LEU A 85 -6.37 -13.88 9.68
N GLN A 86 -6.87 -14.40 8.55
CA GLN A 86 -6.07 -15.25 7.66
C GLN A 86 -5.18 -14.37 6.80
N ILE A 87 -3.92 -14.20 7.22
CA ILE A 87 -2.92 -13.42 6.46
C ILE A 87 -2.04 -14.28 5.56
N ARG A 88 -2.14 -15.63 5.64
CA ARG A 88 -1.29 -16.60 4.92
C ARG A 88 -2.11 -17.59 4.10
N SER A 89 -1.43 -18.55 3.45
CA SER A 89 -2.05 -19.63 2.68
C SER A 89 -3.12 -20.36 3.50
N ALA A 90 -4.10 -20.96 2.82
CA ALA A 90 -5.21 -21.66 3.47
C ALA A 90 -4.77 -22.88 4.31
N ASP A 91 -3.55 -23.38 4.07
CA ASP A 91 -2.99 -24.53 4.80
C ASP A 91 -2.42 -24.17 6.18
N GLU A 92 -2.19 -22.88 6.46
CA GLU A 92 -1.70 -22.41 7.77
C GLU A 92 -2.86 -21.96 8.66
N PRO A 93 -2.77 -22.17 9.99
CA PRO A 93 -3.79 -21.71 10.93
C PRO A 93 -3.92 -20.18 10.91
N MET A 94 -5.07 -19.70 11.35
CA MET A 94 -5.38 -18.27 11.37
C MET A 94 -4.52 -17.54 12.42
N THR A 95 -3.92 -16.41 12.03
CA THR A 95 -3.15 -15.57 12.96
C THR A 95 -4.09 -14.79 13.87
N THR A 96 -3.85 -14.82 15.18
CA THR A 96 -4.63 -14.10 16.17
C THR A 96 -3.91 -12.81 16.58
N PHE A 97 -4.66 -11.73 16.69
CA PHE A 97 -4.16 -10.43 17.13
C PHE A 97 -4.86 -10.05 18.42
N TYR A 98 -4.08 -9.60 19.39
CA TYR A 98 -4.58 -9.18 20.69
C TYR A 98 -4.27 -7.72 20.96
N LYS A 99 -5.13 -7.09 21.75
CA LYS A 99 -4.91 -5.77 22.35
C LYS A 99 -5.30 -5.79 23.82
N CYS A 100 -4.37 -5.44 24.70
CA CYS A 100 -4.63 -5.38 26.14
C CYS A 100 -5.71 -4.33 26.44
N VAL A 101 -6.69 -4.65 27.28
CA VAL A 101 -7.74 -3.70 27.68
C VAL A 101 -7.16 -2.55 28.51
N ASN A 102 -6.17 -2.85 29.36
CA ASN A 102 -5.60 -1.88 30.31
C ASN A 102 -4.51 -0.99 29.70
N CYS A 103 -3.51 -1.57 29.02
CA CYS A 103 -2.35 -0.81 28.50
C CYS A 103 -2.41 -0.53 27.00
N GLY A 104 -3.38 -1.09 26.26
CA GLY A 104 -3.48 -0.91 24.80
C GLY A 104 -2.36 -1.56 23.99
N ASN A 105 -1.44 -2.30 24.62
CA ASN A 105 -0.39 -3.04 23.93
C ASN A 105 -0.98 -4.05 22.97
N ARG A 106 -0.41 -4.11 21.76
CA ARG A 106 -0.83 -5.02 20.70
C ARG A 106 0.22 -6.09 20.52
N TRP A 107 -0.20 -7.34 20.44
CA TRP A 107 0.68 -8.46 20.10
C TRP A 107 -0.02 -9.44 19.16
N LYS A 108 0.76 -10.30 18.51
CA LYS A 108 0.27 -11.31 17.58
C LYS A 108 0.70 -12.69 18.06
N GLU A 109 -0.15 -13.68 17.83
CA GLU A 109 0.11 -15.09 18.11
C GLU A 109 -0.30 -15.91 16.88
N ASN A 110 0.50 -16.93 16.53
CA ASN A 110 0.30 -17.78 15.35
C ASN A 110 0.64 -19.22 15.68
#